data_AF-A0A8J7GQG8-F1
#
_entry.id   AF-A0A8J7GQG8-F1
#
_cell.length_a   1.000
_cell.length_b   1.000
_cell.length_c   1.000
_cell.angle_alpha   90.00
_cell.angle_beta   90.00
_cell.angle_gamma   90.00
#
_symmetry.space_group_name_H-M   'P 1'
#
loop_
_entity.id
_entity.type
_entity.pdbx_description
1 polymer ?
#
loop_
_entity_poly.entity_id
_entity_poly.type
_entity_poly.pdbx_seq_one_letter_code
_entity_poly.pdbx_strand_id
1 'polypeptide(L)'
;MTNDRHGLDLLLSQYANSPNIKKYIEILVEEIDKIISVHFDIIKYRQLANAYGVQLDDIAYLVGASRIIFGASPLGYFGYYSNAQALGIGDDGNSNIGGFFMGDESEVSGDLVLVDEQLRGAIRARVVKIVSNCNINDILSFCDLLVGRSLDIEITEGEASLHLRYHGILNYSDRSLLANIIPEIKTSGVTFTLSDDMGDIEMTTVRNFPENISSIYDKKNSIQ
;
A
#
# COMPACT_ATOMS: atom_id res chain seq x y z
N MET A 1 13.92 21.61 22.69
CA MET A 1 13.62 22.18 24.02
C MET A 1 14.44 21.41 25.03
N THR A 2 15.46 22.05 25.59
CA THR A 2 16.37 21.49 26.59
C THR A 2 15.61 21.29 27.90
N ASN A 3 15.36 20.04 28.26
CA ASN A 3 14.76 19.69 29.55
C ASN A 3 15.86 19.86 30.60
N ASP A 4 15.97 21.07 31.13
CA ASP A 4 16.91 21.39 32.21
C ASP A 4 16.58 20.51 33.43
N ARG A 5 17.65 20.06 34.10
CA ARG A 5 17.72 19.01 35.14
C ARG A 5 16.97 19.36 36.44
N HIS A 6 15.67 19.69 36.35
CA HIS A 6 14.83 20.13 37.46
C HIS A 6 14.70 19.10 38.58
N GLY A 7 14.83 17.80 38.28
CA GLY A 7 14.71 16.73 39.29
C GLY A 7 15.86 16.70 40.31
N LEU A 8 17.06 17.15 39.93
CA LEU A 8 18.21 17.20 40.84
C LEU A 8 18.17 18.43 41.76
N ASP A 9 17.52 19.51 41.31
CA ASP A 9 17.38 20.76 42.07
C ASP A 9 16.29 20.68 43.15
N LEU A 10 15.41 19.68 43.10
CA LEU A 10 14.41 19.40 44.14
C LEU A 10 14.96 18.62 45.35
N LEU A 11 16.26 18.28 45.33
CA LEU A 11 16.89 17.59 46.45
C LEU A 11 16.99 18.51 47.68
N LEU A 12 16.58 17.98 48.83
CA LEU A 12 16.87 18.60 50.13
C LEU A 12 18.39 18.82 50.27
N SER A 13 18.79 19.96 50.82
CA SER A 13 20.19 20.39 50.92
C SER A 13 21.12 19.36 51.58
N GLN A 14 20.60 18.52 52.48
CA GLN A 14 21.33 17.44 53.16
C GLN A 14 21.76 16.30 52.22
N TYR A 15 21.03 16.07 51.12
CA TYR A 15 21.30 15.01 50.15
C TYR A 15 21.86 15.52 48.82
N ALA A 16 22.04 16.85 48.70
CA ALA A 16 22.50 17.51 47.49
C ALA A 16 23.86 17.05 46.97
N ASN A 17 24.69 16.39 47.79
CA ASN A 17 26.00 15.85 47.40
C ASN A 17 26.10 14.31 47.48
N SER A 18 25.01 13.59 47.74
CA SER A 18 25.04 12.12 47.81
C SER A 18 25.12 11.49 46.41
N PRO A 19 26.21 10.80 46.04
CA PRO A 19 26.40 10.30 44.68
C PRO A 19 25.43 9.16 44.32
N ASN A 20 25.03 8.32 45.28
CA ASN A 20 24.12 7.21 45.04
C ASN A 20 22.69 7.68 44.77
N ILE A 21 22.23 8.71 45.50
CA ILE A 21 20.88 9.26 45.34
C ILE A 21 20.76 10.00 44.00
N LYS A 22 21.78 10.78 43.62
CA LYS A 22 21.80 11.44 42.31
C LYS A 22 21.70 10.45 41.16
N LYS A 23 22.52 9.40 41.17
CA LYS A 23 22.45 8.34 40.15
C LYS A 23 21.09 7.67 40.09
N TYR A 24 20.48 7.39 41.25
CA TYR A 24 19.16 6.79 41.29
C TYR A 24 18.09 7.70 40.66
N ILE A 25 18.11 8.99 40.98
CA ILE A 25 17.18 9.98 40.39
C ILE A 25 17.45 10.17 38.90
N GLU A 26 18.71 10.21 38.47
CA GLU A 26 19.08 10.31 37.06
C GLU A 26 18.53 9.13 36.25
N ILE A 27 18.70 7.90 36.74
CA ILE A 27 18.14 6.69 36.11
C ILE A 27 16.62 6.79 36.06
N LEU A 28 15.98 7.24 37.15
CA LEU A 28 14.52 7.37 37.21
C LEU A 28 14.00 8.42 36.22
N VAL A 29 14.67 9.56 36.09
CA VAL A 29 14.32 10.59 35.10
C VAL A 29 14.52 10.08 33.68
N GLU A 30 15.60 9.35 33.41
CA GLU A 30 15.87 8.76 32.09
C GLU A 30 14.78 7.75 31.69
N GLU A 31 14.33 6.91 32.62
CA GLU A 31 13.23 5.98 32.36
C GLU A 31 11.89 6.71 32.15
N ILE A 32 11.62 7.80 32.88
CA ILE A 32 10.43 8.63 32.63
C ILE A 32 10.49 9.27 31.25
N ASP A 33 11.65 9.82 30.84
CA ASP A 33 11.83 10.43 29.53
C ASP A 33 11.61 9.39 28.41
N LYS A 34 12.07 8.14 28.58
CA LYS A 34 11.79 7.04 27.66
C LYS A 34 10.29 6.71 27.57
N ILE A 35 9.58 6.67 28.70
CA ILE A 35 8.14 6.41 28.72
C ILE A 35 7.39 7.55 28.00
N ILE A 36 7.78 8.79 28.24
CA ILE A 36 7.18 9.97 27.60
C ILE A 36 7.44 9.93 26.09
N SER A 37 8.66 9.60 25.65
CA SER A 37 8.97 9.51 24.21
C SER A 37 8.14 8.40 23.54
N VAL A 38 8.04 7.23 24.16
CA VAL A 38 7.20 6.13 23.65
C VAL A 38 5.73 6.54 23.58
N HIS A 39 5.23 7.29 24.57
CA HIS A 39 3.85 7.79 24.55
C HIS A 39 3.59 8.73 23.37
N PHE A 40 4.51 9.65 23.09
CA PHE A 40 4.41 10.52 21.91
C PHE A 40 4.50 9.74 20.60
N ASP A 41 5.36 8.73 20.53
CA ASP A 41 5.50 7.87 19.36
C ASP A 41 4.21 7.10 19.07
N ILE A 42 3.52 6.58 20.08
CA ILE A 42 2.22 5.90 19.92
C ILE A 42 1.18 6.85 19.29
N ILE A 43 1.12 8.09 19.76
CA ILE A 43 0.19 9.09 19.21
C ILE A 43 0.57 9.45 17.77
N LYS A 44 1.87 9.61 17.51
CA LYS A 44 2.40 9.99 16.19
C LYS A 44 2.15 8.91 15.15
N TYR A 45 2.49 7.65 15.43
CA TYR A 45 2.39 6.55 14.47
C TYR A 45 0.97 6.02 14.26
N ARG A 46 0.00 6.48 15.05
CA ARG A 46 -1.43 6.30 14.75
C ARG A 46 -1.87 7.11 13.52
N GLN A 47 -1.18 8.19 13.20
CA GLN A 47 -1.55 9.04 12.07
C GLN A 47 -1.05 8.44 10.76
N LEU A 48 -1.95 8.36 9.76
CA LEU A 48 -1.63 7.80 8.43
C LEU A 48 -0.40 8.44 7.77
N ALA A 49 -0.14 9.73 8.02
CA ALA A 49 1.02 10.43 7.46
C ALA A 49 2.37 9.90 7.97
N ASN A 50 2.41 9.42 9.23
CA ASN A 50 3.63 9.03 9.92
C ASN A 50 3.74 7.52 10.17
N ALA A 51 2.65 6.77 10.03
CA ALA A 51 2.63 5.32 10.20
C ALA A 51 3.54 4.60 9.19
N TYR A 52 4.20 3.55 9.63
CA TYR A 52 5.07 2.69 8.82
C TYR A 52 4.92 1.23 9.27
N GLY A 53 5.27 0.28 8.40
CA GLY A 53 5.25 -1.15 8.73
C GLY A 53 3.90 -1.65 9.28
N VAL A 54 3.94 -2.36 10.42
CA VAL A 54 2.76 -3.01 11.02
C VAL A 54 1.68 -2.01 11.44
N GLN A 55 2.05 -0.83 11.94
CA GLN A 55 1.08 0.20 12.31
C GLN A 55 0.28 0.68 11.10
N LEU A 56 0.92 0.75 9.92
CA LEU A 56 0.23 1.09 8.69
C LEU A 56 -0.70 -0.05 8.23
N ASP A 57 -0.30 -1.30 8.45
CA ASP A 57 -1.12 -2.48 8.13
C ASP A 57 -2.37 -2.55 9.00
N ASP A 58 -2.28 -2.20 10.28
CA ASP A 58 -3.44 -2.11 11.18
C ASP A 58 -4.43 -1.03 10.70
N ILE A 59 -3.93 0.13 10.26
CA ILE A 59 -4.76 1.19 9.67
C ILE A 59 -5.39 0.70 8.36
N ALA A 60 -4.64 -0.01 7.52
CA ALA A 60 -5.14 -0.59 6.28
C ALA A 60 -6.29 -1.56 6.54
N TYR A 61 -6.11 -2.45 7.53
CA TYR A 61 -7.11 -3.42 7.94
C TYR A 61 -8.44 -2.77 8.35
N LEU A 62 -8.38 -1.67 9.12
CA LEU A 62 -9.58 -0.93 9.54
C LEU A 62 -10.42 -0.39 8.37
N VAL A 63 -9.78 -0.07 7.24
CA VAL A 63 -10.43 0.48 6.05
C VAL A 63 -10.75 -0.61 5.01
N GLY A 64 -10.32 -1.86 5.24
CA GLY A 64 -10.46 -2.95 4.27
C GLY A 64 -9.47 -2.87 3.11
N ALA A 65 -8.31 -2.25 3.32
CA ALA A 65 -7.16 -2.33 2.44
C ALA A 65 -6.23 -3.47 2.89
N SER A 66 -5.52 -4.08 1.93
CA SER A 66 -4.52 -5.13 2.19
C SER A 66 -3.19 -4.72 1.57
N ARG A 67 -2.09 -5.05 2.25
CA ARG A 67 -0.74 -4.92 1.69
C ARG A 67 -0.47 -5.91 0.56
N ILE A 68 -1.08 -7.08 0.66
CA ILE A 68 -0.91 -8.15 -0.32
C ILE A 68 -2.16 -8.18 -1.19
N ILE A 69 -1.97 -8.00 -2.49
CA ILE A 69 -3.00 -8.24 -3.49
C ILE A 69 -2.74 -9.63 -4.08
N PHE A 70 -3.61 -10.57 -3.72
CA PHE A 70 -3.46 -11.95 -4.13
C PHE A 70 -3.68 -12.10 -5.64
N GLY A 71 -2.71 -12.72 -6.30
CA GLY A 71 -2.76 -13.00 -7.74
C GLY A 71 -2.69 -11.79 -8.66
N ALA A 72 -2.09 -10.69 -8.18
CA ALA A 72 -1.83 -9.49 -8.94
C ALA A 72 -0.36 -9.40 -9.39
N SER A 73 0.17 -10.42 -10.06
CA SER A 73 1.59 -10.39 -10.42
C SER A 73 1.91 -9.27 -11.43
N PRO A 74 2.90 -8.39 -11.19
CA PRO A 74 3.36 -7.41 -12.17
C PRO A 74 4.28 -8.03 -13.23
N LEU A 75 4.26 -9.36 -13.41
CA LEU A 75 5.09 -10.04 -14.40
C LEU A 75 4.59 -9.74 -15.81
N GLY A 76 5.40 -9.01 -16.58
CA GLY A 76 5.24 -8.96 -18.02
C GLY A 76 5.80 -10.25 -18.64
N TYR A 77 4.95 -11.02 -19.29
CA TYR A 77 5.39 -12.17 -20.08
C TYR A 77 5.80 -11.74 -21.49
N PHE A 78 6.68 -12.50 -22.12
CA PHE A 78 6.97 -12.32 -23.54
C PHE A 78 5.69 -12.57 -24.36
N GLY A 79 5.43 -11.71 -25.34
CA GLY A 79 4.30 -11.88 -26.23
C GLY A 79 4.36 -10.98 -27.46
N TYR A 80 3.28 -11.00 -28.24
CA TYR A 80 3.16 -10.21 -29.47
C TYR A 80 2.52 -8.85 -29.20
N TYR A 81 2.82 -7.87 -30.05
CA TYR A 81 2.36 -6.47 -29.97
C TYR A 81 0.84 -6.27 -29.83
N SER A 82 0.02 -7.29 -30.07
CA SER A 82 -1.42 -7.22 -29.90
C SER A 82 -1.87 -7.22 -28.43
N ASN A 83 -1.01 -7.60 -27.49
CA ASN A 83 -1.31 -7.55 -26.07
C ASN A 83 -0.47 -6.46 -25.39
N ALA A 84 -1.13 -5.47 -24.78
CA ALA A 84 -0.46 -4.35 -24.13
C ALA A 84 0.42 -4.76 -22.94
N GLN A 85 0.18 -5.94 -22.36
CA GLN A 85 0.96 -6.51 -21.26
C GLN A 85 2.16 -7.33 -21.74
N ALA A 86 2.26 -7.60 -23.04
CA ALA A 86 3.36 -8.36 -23.61
C ALA A 86 4.65 -7.55 -23.66
N LEU A 87 5.74 -8.18 -23.24
CA LEU A 87 7.09 -7.68 -23.37
C LEU A 87 7.76 -8.24 -24.63
N GLY A 88 8.72 -7.48 -25.17
CA GLY A 88 9.58 -7.92 -26.27
C GLY A 88 10.53 -9.05 -25.86
N ILE A 89 11.25 -9.59 -26.84
CA ILE A 89 12.26 -10.63 -26.58
C ILE A 89 13.44 -10.01 -25.82
N GLY A 90 14.02 -10.77 -24.89
CA GLY A 90 15.15 -10.29 -24.12
C GLY A 90 16.43 -10.18 -24.93
N ASP A 91 17.34 -9.32 -24.46
CA ASP A 91 18.66 -9.12 -25.05
C ASP A 91 19.72 -9.86 -24.23
N ASP A 92 20.58 -10.64 -24.88
CA ASP A 92 21.67 -11.41 -24.26
C ASP A 92 22.70 -10.49 -23.58
N GLY A 93 22.79 -9.22 -24.01
CA GLY A 93 23.61 -8.19 -23.39
C GLY A 93 23.01 -7.49 -22.16
N ASN A 94 21.71 -7.66 -21.90
CA ASN A 94 21.02 -6.97 -20.79
C ASN A 94 19.80 -7.75 -20.28
N SER A 95 20.00 -8.46 -19.16
CA SER A 95 18.98 -9.28 -18.48
C SER A 95 17.75 -8.49 -17.97
N ASN A 96 17.78 -7.15 -17.98
CA ASN A 96 16.63 -6.32 -17.61
C ASN A 96 15.70 -5.98 -18.78
N ILE A 97 16.05 -6.37 -20.02
CA ILE A 97 15.24 -6.16 -21.21
C ILE A 97 14.56 -7.48 -21.55
N GLY A 98 13.23 -7.45 -21.73
CA GLY A 98 12.42 -8.56 -22.22
C GLY A 98 11.56 -9.24 -21.16
N GLY A 99 10.56 -9.98 -21.64
CA GLY A 99 9.59 -10.70 -20.80
C GLY A 99 9.98 -12.15 -20.57
N PHE A 100 9.53 -12.73 -19.46
CA PHE A 100 9.71 -14.15 -19.21
C PHE A 100 8.83 -14.97 -20.17
N PHE A 101 9.33 -16.10 -20.66
CA PHE A 101 8.50 -17.05 -21.38
C PHE A 101 7.56 -17.74 -20.40
N MET A 102 6.26 -17.69 -20.70
CA MET A 102 5.26 -18.40 -19.91
C MET A 102 5.28 -19.88 -20.30
N GLY A 103 5.58 -20.75 -19.34
CA GLY A 103 5.45 -22.21 -19.49
C GLY A 103 4.11 -22.71 -18.97
N ASP A 104 3.73 -23.93 -19.38
CA ASP A 104 2.44 -24.56 -18.99
C ASP A 104 2.33 -24.80 -17.46
N GLU A 105 3.48 -24.92 -16.78
CA GLU A 105 3.58 -25.08 -15.32
C GLU A 105 3.87 -23.78 -14.57
N SER A 106 3.95 -22.64 -15.26
CA SER A 106 4.26 -21.36 -14.62
C SER A 106 3.07 -20.89 -13.79
N GLU A 107 3.29 -20.59 -12.51
CA GLU A 107 2.26 -19.97 -11.69
C GLU A 107 1.84 -18.63 -12.32
N VAL A 108 0.59 -18.56 -12.77
CA VAL A 108 -0.02 -17.36 -13.41
C VAL A 108 -0.10 -16.17 -12.45
N SER A 109 0.19 -16.39 -11.16
CA SER A 109 -0.36 -15.59 -10.08
C SER A 109 0.63 -15.49 -8.92
N GLY A 110 1.65 -14.64 -9.08
CA GLY A 110 2.40 -14.09 -7.95
C GLY A 110 1.58 -13.06 -7.18
N ASP A 111 1.89 -12.89 -5.90
CA ASP A 111 1.26 -11.90 -5.03
C ASP A 111 1.97 -10.53 -5.15
N LEU A 112 1.21 -9.45 -5.33
CA LEU A 112 1.77 -8.09 -5.27
C LEU A 112 1.83 -7.63 -3.82
N VAL A 113 3.04 -7.36 -3.33
CA VAL A 113 3.26 -6.77 -2.01
C VAL A 113 3.49 -5.27 -2.17
N LEU A 114 2.57 -4.47 -1.64
CA LEU A 114 2.64 -3.02 -1.71
C LEU A 114 3.71 -2.45 -0.75
N VAL A 115 4.47 -1.48 -1.26
CA VAL A 115 5.37 -0.64 -0.45
C VAL A 115 4.53 0.31 0.40
N ASP A 116 5.05 0.77 1.55
CA ASP A 116 4.33 1.66 2.47
C ASP A 116 3.73 2.91 1.81
N GLU A 117 4.41 3.49 0.81
CA GLU A 117 3.89 4.64 0.07
C GLU A 117 2.66 4.26 -0.79
N GLN A 118 2.74 3.15 -1.52
CA GLN A 118 1.63 2.61 -2.30
C GLN A 118 0.46 2.19 -1.40
N LEU A 119 0.75 1.61 -0.23
CA LEU A 119 -0.28 1.23 0.73
C LEU A 119 -1.01 2.45 1.30
N ARG A 120 -0.32 3.56 1.58
CA ARG A 120 -0.99 4.83 1.97
C ARG A 120 -1.91 5.35 0.87
N GLY A 121 -1.48 5.26 -0.39
CA GLY A 121 -2.30 5.58 -1.55
C GLY A 121 -3.55 4.71 -1.62
N ALA A 122 -3.38 3.39 -1.50
CA ALA A 122 -4.48 2.41 -1.49
C ALA A 122 -5.47 2.65 -0.33
N ILE A 123 -5.00 2.98 0.87
CA ILE A 123 -5.87 3.34 2.01
C ILE A 123 -6.71 4.56 1.66
N ARG A 124 -6.11 5.62 1.12
CA ARG A 124 -6.84 6.84 0.73
C ARG A 124 -7.86 6.55 -0.38
N ALA A 125 -7.47 5.77 -1.38
CA ALA A 125 -8.36 5.34 -2.45
C ALA A 125 -9.55 4.54 -1.90
N ARG A 126 -9.33 3.65 -0.93
CA ARG A 126 -10.41 2.92 -0.25
C ARG A 126 -11.36 3.83 0.51
N VAL A 127 -10.87 4.85 1.21
CA VAL A 127 -11.73 5.85 1.86
C VAL A 127 -12.60 6.55 0.83
N VAL A 128 -12.03 6.96 -0.32
CA VAL A 128 -12.79 7.57 -1.41
C VAL A 128 -13.87 6.61 -1.92
N LYS A 129 -13.56 5.33 -2.17
CA LYS A 129 -14.56 4.34 -2.57
C LYS A 129 -15.77 4.30 -1.60
N ILE A 130 -15.51 4.29 -0.29
CA ILE A 130 -16.57 4.18 0.73
C ILE A 130 -17.47 5.43 0.76
N VAL A 131 -16.90 6.61 0.53
CA VAL A 131 -17.61 7.89 0.64
C VAL A 131 -18.18 8.37 -0.71
N SER A 132 -17.61 7.92 -1.83
CA SER A 132 -17.95 8.40 -3.16
C SER A 132 -19.36 8.01 -3.60
N ASN A 133 -19.95 8.87 -4.43
CA ASN A 133 -21.20 8.57 -5.14
C ASN A 133 -20.92 8.06 -6.56
N CYS A 134 -19.71 7.55 -6.82
CA CYS A 134 -19.25 7.10 -8.14
C CYS A 134 -19.34 8.18 -9.24
N ASN A 135 -19.09 9.45 -8.90
CA ASN A 135 -18.98 10.50 -9.91
C ASN A 135 -17.67 10.37 -10.71
N ILE A 136 -17.62 10.93 -11.92
CA ILE A 136 -16.41 10.94 -12.76
C ILE A 136 -15.20 11.51 -12.00
N ASN A 137 -15.38 12.62 -11.30
CA ASN A 137 -14.32 13.24 -10.50
C ASN A 137 -13.83 12.33 -9.36
N ASP A 138 -14.74 11.55 -8.76
CA ASP A 138 -14.37 10.61 -7.69
C ASP A 138 -13.54 9.46 -8.26
N ILE A 139 -13.90 8.95 -9.45
CA ILE A 139 -13.15 7.90 -10.16
C ILE A 139 -11.75 8.40 -10.54
N LEU A 140 -11.63 9.61 -11.07
CA LEU A 140 -10.33 10.22 -11.39
C LEU A 140 -9.47 10.37 -10.13
N SER A 141 -10.05 10.92 -9.05
CA SER A 141 -9.36 11.09 -7.77
C SER A 141 -8.93 9.75 -7.16
N PHE A 142 -9.73 8.70 -7.36
CA PHE A 142 -9.41 7.35 -6.92
C PHE A 142 -8.16 6.81 -7.65
N CYS A 143 -8.11 6.95 -8.97
CA CYS A 143 -6.94 6.54 -9.77
C CYS A 143 -5.67 7.32 -9.38
N ASP A 144 -5.78 8.63 -9.19
CA ASP A 144 -4.66 9.49 -8.78
C ASP A 144 -4.10 9.10 -7.40
N LEU A 145 -4.98 8.89 -6.42
CA LEU A 145 -4.57 8.52 -5.06
C LEU A 145 -3.90 7.16 -4.99
N LEU A 146 -4.35 6.23 -5.84
CA LEU A 146 -3.90 4.86 -5.87
C LEU A 146 -2.49 4.72 -6.44
N VAL A 147 -2.14 5.51 -7.46
CA VAL A 147 -0.76 5.58 -7.98
C VAL A 147 0.10 6.57 -7.19
N GLY A 148 -0.51 7.53 -6.50
CA GLY A 148 0.19 8.55 -5.71
C GLY A 148 0.69 9.74 -6.55
N ARG A 149 0.22 9.87 -7.80
CA ARG A 149 0.51 10.97 -8.72
C ARG A 149 -0.73 11.30 -9.54
N SER A 150 -0.82 12.52 -10.06
CA SER A 150 -1.88 12.89 -11.01
C SER A 150 -1.68 12.15 -12.33
N LEU A 151 -2.71 11.43 -12.75
CA LEU A 151 -2.77 10.70 -14.02
C LEU A 151 -3.65 11.49 -15.00
N ASP A 152 -3.21 11.58 -16.25
CA ASP A 152 -4.02 12.14 -17.33
C ASP A 152 -4.91 11.04 -17.90
N ILE A 153 -6.12 10.90 -17.32
CA ILE A 153 -7.09 9.86 -17.68
C ILE A 153 -8.29 10.50 -18.36
N GLU A 154 -8.57 10.04 -19.57
CA GLU A 154 -9.81 10.29 -20.30
C GLU A 154 -10.83 9.19 -19.95
N ILE A 155 -12.05 9.60 -19.61
CA ILE A 155 -13.17 8.68 -19.35
C ILE A 155 -14.18 8.83 -20.48
N THR A 156 -14.39 7.75 -21.23
CA THR A 156 -15.44 7.67 -22.27
C THR A 156 -16.59 6.80 -21.77
N GLU A 157 -17.80 7.37 -21.74
CA GLU A 157 -19.01 6.69 -21.33
C GLU A 157 -19.69 6.00 -22.52
N GLY A 158 -20.07 4.73 -22.35
CA GLY A 158 -20.86 3.95 -23.29
C GLY A 158 -22.15 3.42 -22.64
N GLU A 159 -22.87 2.56 -23.36
CA GLU A 159 -24.04 1.89 -22.79
C GLU A 159 -23.60 0.91 -21.70
N ALA A 160 -23.88 1.25 -20.44
CA ALA A 160 -23.46 0.48 -19.26
C ALA A 160 -21.96 0.11 -19.26
N SER A 161 -21.13 0.96 -19.86
CA SER A 161 -19.69 0.74 -19.99
C SER A 161 -18.94 2.05 -19.77
N LEU A 162 -17.78 1.95 -19.13
CA LEU A 162 -16.90 3.07 -18.84
C LEU A 162 -15.50 2.66 -19.28
N HIS A 163 -14.98 3.39 -20.27
CA HIS A 163 -13.66 3.19 -20.84
C HIS A 163 -12.72 4.23 -20.24
N LEU A 164 -11.77 3.77 -19.41
CA LEU A 164 -10.70 4.61 -18.89
C LEU A 164 -9.50 4.49 -19.82
N ARG A 165 -9.05 5.61 -20.39
CA ARG A 165 -7.85 5.68 -21.21
C ARG A 165 -6.84 6.58 -20.51
N TYR A 166 -5.69 6.03 -20.16
CA TYR A 166 -4.56 6.81 -19.69
C TYR A 166 -3.73 7.29 -20.88
N HIS A 167 -3.39 8.58 -20.90
CA HIS A 167 -2.48 9.15 -21.88
C HIS A 167 -1.03 8.99 -21.41
N GLY A 168 -0.29 8.05 -21.99
CA GLY A 168 1.09 7.74 -21.68
C GLY A 168 1.37 6.25 -21.69
N ILE A 169 2.46 5.85 -21.03
CA ILE A 169 2.79 4.44 -20.79
C ILE A 169 2.88 4.23 -19.27
N LEU A 170 2.05 3.34 -18.73
CA LEU A 170 2.07 2.93 -17.33
C LEU A 170 3.19 1.93 -17.06
N ASN A 171 3.83 2.06 -15.90
CA ASN A 171 4.77 1.05 -15.42
C ASN A 171 4.03 -0.25 -15.05
N TYR A 172 4.71 -1.40 -15.11
CA TYR A 172 4.13 -2.73 -14.85
C TYR A 172 3.45 -2.83 -13.47
N SER A 173 4.11 -2.28 -12.43
CA SER A 173 3.54 -2.25 -11.08
C SER A 173 2.26 -1.43 -11.03
N ASP A 174 2.25 -0.22 -11.62
CA ASP A 174 1.09 0.68 -11.60
C ASP A 174 -0.07 0.06 -12.41
N ARG A 175 0.25 -0.57 -13.54
CA ARG A 175 -0.70 -1.28 -14.39
C ARG A 175 -1.36 -2.44 -13.64
N SER A 176 -0.58 -3.30 -12.99
CA SER A 176 -1.13 -4.40 -12.19
C SER A 176 -1.99 -3.87 -11.03
N LEU A 177 -1.53 -2.81 -10.37
CA LEU A 177 -2.24 -2.22 -9.24
C LEU A 177 -3.59 -1.61 -9.67
N LEU A 178 -3.61 -0.81 -10.74
CA LEU A 178 -4.83 -0.25 -11.33
C LEU A 178 -5.78 -1.37 -11.82
N ALA A 179 -5.24 -2.39 -12.49
CA ALA A 179 -6.04 -3.47 -13.05
C ALA A 179 -6.77 -4.31 -11.99
N ASN A 180 -6.17 -4.47 -10.81
CA ASN A 180 -6.74 -5.25 -9.72
C ASN A 180 -7.65 -4.43 -8.79
N ILE A 181 -7.39 -3.13 -8.62
CA ILE A 181 -8.11 -2.30 -7.65
C ILE A 181 -9.23 -1.45 -8.27
N ILE A 182 -9.10 -0.98 -9.52
CA ILE A 182 -10.18 -0.20 -10.20
C ILE A 182 -11.53 -0.96 -10.23
N PRO A 183 -11.59 -2.28 -10.46
CA PRO A 183 -12.85 -3.02 -10.43
C PRO A 183 -13.61 -2.90 -9.10
N GLU A 184 -12.96 -2.44 -8.02
CA GLU A 184 -13.58 -2.33 -6.71
C GLU A 184 -14.41 -1.05 -6.51
N ILE A 185 -14.20 0.02 -7.29
CA ILE A 185 -15.04 1.25 -7.27
C ILE A 185 -16.22 1.16 -8.25
N LYS A 186 -16.22 0.15 -9.12
CA LYS A 186 -17.24 -0.08 -10.14
C LYS A 186 -18.64 -0.19 -9.53
N THR A 187 -19.57 0.57 -10.10
CA THR A 187 -21.01 0.44 -9.85
C THR A 187 -21.54 -0.87 -10.43
N SER A 188 -22.48 -1.51 -9.72
CA SER A 188 -23.11 -2.75 -10.16
C SER A 188 -23.74 -2.58 -11.56
N GLY A 189 -23.42 -3.50 -12.47
CA GLY A 189 -23.96 -3.50 -13.84
C GLY A 189 -23.19 -2.67 -14.87
N VAL A 190 -22.15 -1.91 -14.49
CA VAL A 190 -21.33 -1.12 -15.42
C VAL A 190 -20.02 -1.83 -15.74
N THR A 191 -19.63 -1.98 -16.99
CA THR A 191 -18.37 -2.64 -17.38
C THR A 191 -17.23 -1.63 -17.44
N PHE A 192 -16.14 -1.88 -16.73
CA PHE A 192 -14.96 -1.00 -16.74
C PHE A 192 -13.90 -1.63 -17.63
N THR A 193 -13.31 -0.83 -18.50
CA THR A 193 -12.12 -1.23 -19.28
C THR A 193 -11.05 -0.18 -19.11
N LEU A 194 -9.79 -0.61 -19.10
CA LEU A 194 -8.64 0.26 -18.97
C LEU A 194 -7.75 0.10 -20.18
N SER A 195 -7.29 1.20 -20.73
CA SER A 195 -6.34 1.23 -21.86
C SER A 195 -5.21 2.21 -21.57
N ASP A 196 -4.05 1.90 -22.12
CA ASP A 196 -2.80 2.67 -22.10
C ASP A 196 -2.37 2.93 -23.56
N ASP A 197 -1.33 3.73 -23.83
CA ASP A 197 -0.88 3.93 -25.23
C ASP A 197 -0.33 2.64 -25.86
N MET A 198 -0.06 1.62 -25.05
CA MET A 198 0.32 0.26 -25.48
C MET A 198 -0.89 -0.63 -25.83
N GLY A 199 -2.11 -0.21 -25.53
CA GLY A 199 -3.36 -0.94 -25.79
C GLY A 199 -4.16 -1.28 -24.53
N ASP A 200 -5.09 -2.23 -24.67
CA ASP A 200 -6.04 -2.61 -23.61
C ASP A 200 -5.37 -3.44 -22.51
N ILE A 201 -5.71 -3.11 -21.26
CA ILE A 201 -5.24 -3.77 -20.06
C ILE A 201 -6.36 -4.67 -19.53
N GLU A 202 -6.07 -5.97 -19.43
CA GLU A 202 -7.01 -6.90 -18.83
C GLU A 202 -7.20 -6.61 -17.33
N MET A 203 -8.46 -6.39 -16.95
CA MET A 203 -8.86 -6.14 -15.57
C MET A 203 -9.23 -7.44 -14.89
N THR A 204 -8.82 -7.62 -13.63
CA THR A 204 -9.22 -8.80 -12.87
C THR A 204 -10.70 -8.68 -12.52
N THR A 205 -11.50 -9.65 -12.95
CA THR A 205 -12.89 -9.75 -12.50
C THR A 205 -12.89 -10.11 -11.02
N VAL A 206 -13.55 -9.27 -10.21
CA VAL A 206 -13.61 -9.32 -8.73
C VAL A 206 -13.59 -10.77 -8.24
N ARG A 207 -12.43 -11.25 -7.76
CA ARG A 207 -12.38 -12.50 -6.98
C ARG A 207 -12.86 -12.15 -5.58
N ASN A 208 -13.87 -12.87 -5.12
CA ASN A 208 -14.30 -12.81 -3.73
C ASN A 208 -13.08 -12.97 -2.83
N PHE A 209 -12.88 -12.02 -1.90
CA PHE A 209 -11.96 -12.21 -0.79
C PHE A 209 -12.27 -13.57 -0.15
N PRO A 210 -11.25 -14.41 0.14
CA PRO A 210 -11.51 -15.69 0.78
C PRO A 210 -12.22 -15.44 2.12
N GLU A 211 -13.47 -15.91 2.22
CA GLU A 211 -14.35 -15.74 3.39
C GLU A 211 -13.84 -16.46 4.67
N ASN A 212 -12.64 -17.04 4.66
CA ASN A 212 -12.10 -17.81 5.80
C ASN A 212 -10.63 -17.49 6.08
N ILE A 213 -10.41 -16.47 6.92
CA ILE A 213 -9.09 -16.07 7.44
C ILE A 213 -8.68 -16.96 8.64
N SER A 214 -9.57 -17.79 9.18
CA SER A 214 -9.24 -18.75 10.25
C SER A 214 -8.13 -19.72 9.86
N SER A 215 -8.00 -20.08 8.58
CA SER A 215 -6.99 -21.05 8.11
C SER A 215 -5.58 -20.46 7.96
N ILE A 216 -5.42 -19.14 7.93
CA ILE A 216 -4.11 -18.47 7.81
C ILE A 216 -3.42 -18.39 9.18
N TYR A 217 -4.20 -18.24 10.26
CA TYR A 217 -3.67 -18.28 11.63
C TYR A 217 -3.33 -19.70 12.10
N ASP A 218 -4.05 -20.73 11.62
CA ASP A 218 -3.76 -22.13 11.99
C ASP A 218 -2.42 -22.63 11.42
N LYS A 219 -2.02 -22.20 10.22
CA LYS A 219 -0.73 -22.62 9.62
C LYS A 219 0.50 -22.06 10.32
N LYS A 220 0.38 -20.96 11.07
CA LYS A 220 1.51 -20.42 11.86
C LYS A 220 1.73 -21.17 13.17
N ASN A 221 0.73 -21.93 13.67
CA ASN A 221 0.84 -22.70 14.90
C ASN A 221 1.22 -24.18 14.69
N SER A 222 1.36 -24.63 13.44
CA SER A 222 1.78 -25.99 13.10
C SER A 222 3.28 -26.12 12.75
N ILE A 223 4.09 -25.10 13.06
CA ILE A 223 5.55 -25.17 12.99
C ILE A 223 6.11 -24.87 14.40
N GLN A 224 5.91 -25.84 15.30
CA GLN A 224 6.70 -26.05 16.52
C GLN A 224 6.91 -27.56 16.70
#